data_AF-A0A2S9I4G6-F1
#
_entry.id   AF-A0A2S9I4G6-F1
#
_cell.length_a   1.000
_cell.length_b   1.000
_cell.length_c   1.000
_cell.angle_alpha   90.00
_cell.angle_beta   90.00
_cell.angle_gamma   90.00
#
_symmetry.space_group_name_H-M   'P 1'
#
loop_
_entity.id
_entity.type
_entity.pdbx_description
1 polymer ?
#
loop_
_entity_poly.entity_id
_entity_poly.type
_entity_poly.pdbx_seq_one_letter_code
_entity_poly.pdbx_strand_id
1 'polypeptide(L)'
;MSRALLQLTFFWFNVSLTLPVTWLMLGLPLILHQQGWSGQQLGLFQLAALPAVIKLWLALPVERGRLFRQRYKSWGSLLWLGLALLFALLSQFDLQQNKSLLFALLLCCSLLLAWCDVPVNALAIALFHDGEQARAGSVRAAALFTGAVGGSGIMLLLWQHYGWALPCLLMSAAALLCALLLRLLPEPPAGEYRRSEMLGFFRQPGGKGWYPLCVLAFPFLGSGWLWLKPLLLDAGLPMQQVIMWVGVGGSVTGALVSLIGARWLNRGNASTALPGWLLFAGISLLLLAAGVSLKLSAALLLAISTLMACAIGGLSALMFMLMMAFSREENRAVDYGIQASLFTLSRLSVPLFSGLLLDRFGGGVMLTTLALCTLAVALYAWLQRRTIAARLVQS
;
A
#
# COMPACT_ATOMS: atom_id res chain seq x y z
N MET A 1 17.89 21.09 3.57
CA MET A 1 16.56 20.87 2.94
C MET A 1 15.48 21.06 4.01
N SER A 2 14.40 21.79 3.75
CA SER A 2 13.34 21.98 4.75
C SER A 2 12.59 20.66 5.01
N ARG A 3 12.03 20.49 6.22
CA ARG A 3 11.26 19.27 6.57
C ARG A 3 10.01 19.12 5.70
N ALA A 4 9.38 20.23 5.33
CA ALA A 4 8.25 20.23 4.40
C ALA A 4 8.63 19.71 3.02
N LEU A 5 9.78 20.15 2.48
CA LEU A 5 10.29 19.65 1.20
C LEU A 5 10.63 18.16 1.27
N LEU A 6 11.19 17.68 2.38
CA LEU A 6 11.46 16.25 2.60
C LEU A 6 10.17 15.42 2.54
N GLN A 7 9.12 15.85 3.23
CA GLN A 7 7.80 15.19 3.21
C GLN A 7 7.21 15.19 1.78
N LEU A 8 7.30 16.29 1.05
CA LEU A 8 6.84 16.37 -0.35
C LEU A 8 7.64 15.45 -1.28
N THR A 9 8.96 15.32 -1.08
CA THR A 9 9.78 14.38 -1.85
C THR A 9 9.35 12.94 -1.60
N PHE A 10 9.10 12.56 -0.33
CA PHE A 10 8.59 11.23 -0.02
C PHE A 10 7.15 11.00 -0.48
N PHE A 11 6.31 12.03 -0.47
CA PHE A 11 4.99 11.98 -1.11
C PHE A 11 5.14 11.60 -2.59
N TRP A 12 6.00 12.32 -3.33
CA TRP A 12 6.24 12.05 -4.75
C TRP A 12 6.77 10.65 -5.01
N PHE A 13 7.74 10.15 -4.22
CA PHE A 13 8.21 8.77 -4.35
C PHE A 13 7.08 7.77 -4.18
N ASN A 14 6.24 7.93 -3.15
CA ASN A 14 5.16 6.98 -2.88
C ASN A 14 4.04 7.08 -3.94
N VAL A 15 3.75 8.25 -4.50
CA VAL A 15 2.85 8.39 -5.65
C VAL A 15 3.44 7.67 -6.86
N SER A 16 4.72 7.88 -7.16
CA SER A 16 5.42 7.28 -8.29
C SER A 16 5.61 5.76 -8.17
N LEU A 17 5.58 5.21 -6.95
CA LEU A 17 5.51 3.77 -6.71
C LEU A 17 4.09 3.23 -6.85
N THR A 18 3.10 3.96 -6.31
CA THR A 18 1.73 3.47 -6.23
C THR A 18 1.01 3.55 -7.57
N LEU A 19 1.15 4.66 -8.29
CA LEU A 19 0.47 4.89 -9.56
C LEU A 19 0.74 3.78 -10.58
N PRO A 20 2.00 3.32 -10.78
CA PRO A 20 2.25 2.17 -11.62
C PRO A 20 1.65 0.86 -11.14
N VAL A 21 1.72 0.58 -9.84
CA VAL A 21 1.16 -0.65 -9.29
C VAL A 21 -0.36 -0.67 -9.48
N THR A 22 -1.06 0.43 -9.23
CA THR A 22 -2.52 0.48 -9.37
C THR A 22 -2.95 0.51 -10.83
N TRP A 23 -2.18 1.14 -11.72
CA TRP A 23 -2.42 1.02 -13.15
C TRP A 23 -2.25 -0.43 -13.63
N LEU A 24 -1.14 -1.09 -13.28
CA LEU A 24 -0.90 -2.49 -13.64
C LEU A 24 -1.99 -3.40 -13.09
N MET A 25 -2.42 -3.24 -11.84
CA MET A 25 -3.33 -4.20 -11.20
C MET A 25 -4.82 -3.94 -11.45
N LEU A 26 -5.21 -2.70 -11.74
CA LEU A 26 -6.63 -2.30 -11.83
C LEU A 26 -6.99 -1.72 -13.20
N GLY A 27 -6.12 -0.88 -13.78
CA GLY A 27 -6.40 -0.22 -15.07
C GLY A 27 -6.08 -1.12 -16.26
N LEU A 28 -4.89 -1.71 -16.28
CA LEU A 28 -4.36 -2.48 -17.40
C LEU A 28 -5.19 -3.75 -17.72
N PRO A 29 -5.73 -4.51 -16.75
CA PRO A 29 -6.57 -5.66 -17.08
C PRO A 29 -7.80 -5.29 -17.92
N LEU A 30 -8.37 -4.08 -17.74
CA LEU A 30 -9.48 -3.59 -18.55
C LEU A 30 -9.05 -3.34 -20.00
N ILE A 31 -7.88 -2.71 -20.17
CA ILE A 31 -7.27 -2.46 -21.48
C ILE A 31 -7.00 -3.78 -22.20
N LEU A 32 -6.35 -4.73 -21.51
CA LEU A 32 -6.01 -6.03 -22.08
C LEU A 32 -7.26 -6.85 -22.43
N HIS A 33 -8.32 -6.75 -21.63
CA HIS A 33 -9.60 -7.39 -21.93
C HIS A 33 -10.22 -6.85 -23.24
N GLN A 34 -10.23 -5.53 -23.43
CA GLN A 34 -10.68 -4.91 -24.69
C GLN A 34 -9.80 -5.31 -25.89
N GLN A 35 -8.53 -5.62 -25.65
CA GLN A 35 -7.58 -6.13 -26.65
C GLN A 35 -7.65 -7.66 -26.83
N GLY A 36 -8.74 -8.30 -26.40
CA GLY A 36 -9.00 -9.72 -26.63
C GLY A 36 -8.14 -10.68 -25.79
N TRP A 37 -7.66 -10.26 -24.62
CA TRP A 37 -7.07 -11.19 -23.65
C TRP A 37 -8.15 -12.04 -22.99
N SER A 38 -7.91 -13.35 -22.89
CA SER A 38 -8.85 -14.27 -22.26
C SER A 38 -8.87 -14.09 -20.74
N GLY A 39 -9.96 -14.51 -20.09
CA GLY A 39 -10.05 -14.47 -18.62
C GLY A 39 -8.92 -15.24 -17.93
N GLN A 40 -8.48 -16.37 -18.50
CA GLN A 40 -7.33 -17.12 -17.99
C GLN A 40 -6.03 -16.31 -18.09
N GLN A 41 -5.80 -15.59 -19.19
CA GLN A 41 -4.62 -14.74 -19.37
C GLN A 41 -4.64 -13.57 -18.38
N LEU A 42 -5.80 -12.95 -18.17
CA LEU A 42 -5.97 -11.89 -17.17
C LEU A 42 -5.77 -12.43 -15.74
N GLY A 43 -6.23 -13.65 -15.44
CA GLY A 43 -5.97 -14.32 -14.16
C GLY A 43 -4.48 -14.57 -13.92
N LEU A 44 -3.76 -15.11 -14.92
CA LEU A 44 -2.31 -15.28 -14.87
C LEU A 44 -1.58 -13.93 -14.75
N PHE A 45 -2.09 -12.90 -15.41
CA PHE A 45 -1.53 -11.56 -15.36
C PHE A 45 -1.50 -11.00 -13.92
N GLN A 46 -2.46 -11.34 -13.07
CA GLN A 46 -2.46 -10.94 -11.65
C GLN A 46 -1.29 -11.52 -10.85
N LEU A 47 -0.61 -12.57 -11.34
CA LEU A 47 0.63 -13.07 -10.73
C LEU A 47 1.76 -12.05 -10.80
N ALA A 48 1.65 -11.03 -11.65
CA ALA A 48 2.54 -9.87 -11.62
C ALA A 48 2.51 -9.12 -10.28
N ALA A 49 1.55 -9.37 -9.39
CA ALA A 49 1.56 -8.84 -8.01
C ALA A 49 2.54 -9.57 -7.07
N LEU A 50 2.96 -10.80 -7.39
CA LEU A 50 3.77 -11.66 -6.50
C LEU A 50 5.10 -11.04 -6.03
N PRO A 51 5.84 -10.25 -6.85
CA PRO A 51 7.07 -9.60 -6.39
C PRO A 51 6.88 -8.76 -5.12
N ALA A 52 5.69 -8.21 -4.88
CA ALA A 52 5.40 -7.43 -3.69
C ALA A 52 5.40 -8.26 -2.38
N VAL A 53 5.24 -9.58 -2.47
CA VAL A 53 5.29 -10.51 -1.32
C VAL A 53 6.74 -10.85 -0.93
N ILE A 54 7.67 -10.84 -1.88
CA ILE A 54 9.07 -11.26 -1.66
C ILE A 54 10.01 -10.09 -1.33
N LYS A 55 9.48 -8.93 -0.91
CA LYS A 55 10.25 -7.73 -0.53
C LYS A 55 11.36 -8.00 0.49
N LEU A 56 11.18 -8.94 1.42
CA LEU A 56 12.23 -9.39 2.32
C LEU A 56 13.51 -9.82 1.56
N TRP A 57 13.36 -10.63 0.51
CA TRP A 57 14.49 -11.10 -0.29
C TRP A 57 15.13 -9.97 -1.09
N LEU A 58 14.30 -9.04 -1.59
CA LEU A 58 14.76 -7.82 -2.28
C LEU A 58 15.50 -6.85 -1.35
N ALA A 59 15.19 -6.89 -0.04
CA ALA A 59 15.86 -6.07 0.95
C ALA A 59 17.27 -6.55 1.30
N LEU A 60 17.54 -7.85 1.23
CA LEU A 60 18.85 -8.41 1.55
C LEU A 60 20.01 -7.79 0.73
N PRO A 61 19.94 -7.67 -0.61
CA PRO A 61 21.02 -7.05 -1.39
C PRO A 61 21.19 -5.55 -1.09
N VAL A 62 20.08 -4.85 -0.80
CA VAL A 62 20.10 -3.43 -0.45
C VAL A 62 20.80 -3.21 0.90
N GLU A 63 20.51 -4.06 1.89
CA GLU A 63 21.08 -3.96 3.23
C GLU A 63 22.53 -4.47 3.30
N ARG A 64 22.82 -5.63 2.67
CA ARG A 64 24.12 -6.32 2.73
C ARG A 64 25.14 -5.80 1.74
N GLY A 65 24.70 -5.16 0.67
CA GLY A 65 25.57 -4.75 -0.42
C GLY A 65 26.64 -3.78 0.06
N ARG A 66 27.91 -4.23 0.08
CA ARG A 66 29.10 -3.36 0.21
C ARG A 66 29.44 -2.64 -1.09
N LEU A 67 28.70 -2.93 -2.15
CA LEU A 67 28.83 -2.34 -3.49
C LEU A 67 28.77 -0.80 -3.45
N PHE A 68 28.01 -0.23 -2.51
CA PHE A 68 27.85 1.22 -2.39
C PHE A 68 28.09 1.69 -0.96
N ARG A 69 28.79 2.82 -0.82
CA ARG A 69 28.97 3.51 0.47
C ARG A 69 27.68 4.17 0.96
N GLN A 70 26.85 4.66 0.04
CA GLN A 70 25.48 5.17 0.26
C GLN A 70 24.50 4.13 -0.28
N ARG A 71 24.14 3.15 0.55
CA ARG A 71 23.46 1.93 0.12
C ARG A 71 22.07 2.23 -0.44
N TYR A 72 21.27 3.03 0.26
CA TYR A 72 19.88 3.29 -0.14
C TYR A 72 19.78 4.19 -1.37
N LYS A 73 20.59 5.25 -1.44
CA LYS A 73 20.58 6.17 -2.59
C LYS A 73 21.08 5.51 -3.86
N SER A 74 22.22 4.83 -3.80
CA SER A 74 22.82 4.22 -4.99
C SER A 74 21.98 3.07 -5.53
N TRP A 75 21.52 2.16 -4.66
CA TRP A 75 20.59 1.10 -5.07
C TRP A 75 19.28 1.68 -5.59
N GLY A 76 18.65 2.59 -4.85
CA GLY A 76 17.38 3.18 -5.25
C GLY A 76 17.48 3.91 -6.59
N SER A 77 18.53 4.71 -6.83
CA SER A 77 18.71 5.39 -8.11
C SER A 77 18.91 4.41 -9.26
N LEU A 78 19.69 3.35 -9.06
CA LEU A 78 19.89 2.31 -10.09
C LEU A 78 18.56 1.63 -10.45
N LEU A 79 17.76 1.27 -9.45
CA LEU A 79 16.45 0.63 -9.64
C LEU A 79 15.47 1.58 -10.35
N TRP A 80 15.42 2.86 -9.96
CA TRP A 80 14.59 3.86 -10.60
C TRP A 80 14.99 4.11 -12.06
N LEU A 81 16.29 4.14 -12.38
CA LEU A 81 16.77 4.24 -13.77
C LEU A 81 16.38 3.01 -14.60
N GLY A 82 16.52 1.81 -14.03
CA GLY A 82 16.07 0.56 -14.68
C GLY A 82 14.57 0.57 -14.95
N LEU A 83 13.77 1.03 -13.98
CA LEU A 83 12.32 1.15 -14.12
C LEU A 83 11.93 2.20 -15.18
N ALA A 84 12.63 3.34 -15.21
CA ALA A 84 12.43 4.36 -16.25
C ALA A 84 12.70 3.81 -17.65
N LEU A 85 13.80 3.05 -17.81
CA LEU A 85 14.15 2.40 -19.07
C LEU A 85 13.06 1.39 -19.49
N LEU A 86 12.59 0.54 -18.58
CA LEU A 86 11.52 -0.42 -18.90
C LEU A 86 10.23 0.27 -19.34
N PHE A 87 9.82 1.36 -18.68
CA PHE A 87 8.65 2.12 -19.12
C PHE A 87 8.85 2.81 -20.48
N ALA A 88 10.04 3.32 -20.77
CA ALA A 88 10.37 3.88 -22.09
C ALA A 88 10.38 2.80 -23.19
N LEU A 89 10.82 1.58 -22.89
CA LEU A 89 10.73 0.44 -23.81
C LEU A 89 9.27 0.02 -24.01
N LEU A 90 8.49 -0.04 -22.93
CA LEU A 90 7.06 -0.34 -22.99
C LEU A 90 6.29 0.68 -23.83
N SER A 91 6.65 1.96 -23.82
CA SER A 91 5.95 2.97 -24.62
C SER A 91 6.08 2.76 -26.12
N GLN A 92 7.13 2.05 -26.56
CA GLN A 92 7.35 1.68 -27.96
C GLN A 92 6.74 0.32 -28.31
N PHE A 93 6.19 -0.39 -27.33
CA PHE A 93 5.67 -1.74 -27.51
C PHE A 93 4.24 -1.72 -28.01
N ASP A 94 3.94 -2.52 -29.03
CA ASP A 94 2.59 -2.74 -29.51
C ASP A 94 1.92 -3.85 -28.69
N LEU A 95 0.77 -3.55 -28.10
CA LEU A 95 -0.01 -4.45 -27.27
C LEU A 95 -0.45 -5.74 -27.99
N GLN A 96 -0.53 -5.73 -29.32
CA GLN A 96 -1.00 -6.87 -30.11
C GLN A 96 0.09 -7.83 -30.60
N GLN A 97 1.37 -7.42 -30.59
CA GLN A 97 2.44 -8.22 -31.19
C GLN A 97 2.76 -9.49 -30.40
N ASN A 98 3.21 -9.35 -29.15
CA ASN A 98 3.68 -10.48 -28.35
C ASN A 98 3.24 -10.37 -26.89
N LYS A 99 2.12 -11.02 -26.58
CA LYS A 99 1.52 -11.06 -25.22
C LYS A 99 2.48 -11.60 -24.17
N SER A 100 3.33 -12.56 -24.51
CA SER A 100 4.28 -13.18 -23.57
C SER A 100 5.42 -12.22 -23.19
N LEU A 101 5.98 -11.52 -24.18
CA LEU A 101 7.01 -10.51 -23.96
C LEU A 101 6.45 -9.30 -23.19
N LEU A 102 5.22 -8.86 -23.52
CA LEU A 102 4.53 -7.82 -22.77
C LEU A 102 4.38 -8.23 -21.29
N PHE A 103 3.90 -9.45 -21.04
CA PHE A 103 3.78 -9.96 -19.68
C PHE A 103 5.13 -10.00 -18.95
N ALA A 104 6.20 -10.48 -19.61
CA ALA A 104 7.54 -10.51 -19.03
C ALA A 104 8.05 -9.11 -18.66
N LEU A 105 7.86 -8.11 -19.55
CA LEU A 105 8.24 -6.72 -19.28
C LEU A 105 7.44 -6.13 -18.12
N LEU A 106 6.13 -6.37 -18.06
CA LEU A 106 5.28 -5.87 -16.98
C LEU A 106 5.59 -6.55 -15.64
N LEU A 107 5.93 -7.84 -15.65
CA LEU A 107 6.43 -8.56 -14.48
C LEU A 107 7.76 -7.97 -13.98
N CYS A 108 8.69 -7.67 -14.90
CA CYS A 108 9.93 -6.97 -14.58
C CYS A 108 9.68 -5.58 -13.99
N CYS A 109 8.75 -4.80 -14.55
CA CYS A 109 8.33 -3.53 -13.97
C CYS A 109 7.79 -3.69 -12.55
N SER A 110 6.92 -4.68 -12.32
CA SER A 110 6.38 -4.96 -10.98
C SER A 110 7.48 -5.37 -9.99
N LEU A 111 8.43 -6.19 -10.42
CA LEU A 111 9.60 -6.56 -9.62
C LEU A 111 10.44 -5.33 -9.25
N LEU A 112 10.75 -4.46 -10.21
CA LEU A 112 11.51 -3.24 -9.95
C LEU A 112 10.73 -2.26 -9.07
N LEU A 113 9.41 -2.13 -9.23
CA LEU A 113 8.56 -1.32 -8.34
C LEU A 113 8.61 -1.84 -6.91
N ALA A 114 8.45 -3.16 -6.71
CA ALA A 114 8.56 -3.79 -5.41
C ALA A 114 9.95 -3.61 -4.79
N TRP A 115 10.99 -3.60 -5.62
CA TRP A 115 12.37 -3.40 -5.18
C TRP A 115 12.66 -1.93 -4.84
N CYS A 116 12.24 -0.97 -5.67
CA CYS A 116 12.37 0.48 -5.44
C CYS A 116 11.73 0.93 -4.11
N ASP A 117 10.61 0.30 -3.73
CA ASP A 117 9.92 0.57 -2.47
C ASP A 117 10.82 0.33 -1.25
N VAL A 118 11.77 -0.61 -1.32
CA VAL A 118 12.63 -0.96 -0.19
C VAL A 118 13.64 0.14 0.17
N PRO A 119 14.57 0.57 -0.71
CA PRO A 119 15.53 1.62 -0.36
C PRO A 119 14.86 2.97 -0.10
N VAL A 120 13.74 3.28 -0.78
CA VAL A 120 12.97 4.49 -0.49
C VAL A 120 12.47 4.49 0.95
N ASN A 121 11.85 3.40 1.40
CA ASN A 121 11.33 3.36 2.77
C ASN A 121 12.43 3.17 3.82
N ALA A 122 13.50 2.46 3.50
CA ALA A 122 14.67 2.39 4.38
C ALA A 122 15.29 3.77 4.61
N LEU A 123 15.38 4.59 3.55
CA LEU A 123 15.84 5.98 3.64
C LEU A 123 14.83 6.86 4.39
N ALA A 124 13.52 6.65 4.21
CA ALA A 124 12.49 7.36 4.99
C ALA A 124 12.66 7.10 6.49
N ILE A 125 12.85 5.83 6.88
CA ILE A 125 13.11 5.42 8.27
C ILE A 125 14.39 6.08 8.79
N ALA A 126 15.41 6.24 7.95
CA ALA A 126 16.68 6.86 8.33
C ALA A 126 16.60 8.39 8.51
N LEU A 127 15.66 9.07 7.84
CA LEU A 127 15.58 10.53 7.82
C LEU A 127 14.51 11.11 8.75
N PHE A 128 13.41 10.39 8.97
CA PHE A 128 12.32 10.82 9.83
C PHE A 128 12.50 10.30 11.27
N HIS A 129 12.89 11.23 12.14
CA HIS A 129 13.15 10.97 13.56
C HIS A 129 11.85 11.07 14.38
N ASP A 130 11.98 10.90 15.70
CA ASP A 130 10.83 10.92 16.61
C ASP A 130 10.02 12.21 16.50
N GLY A 131 8.70 12.05 16.46
CA GLY A 131 7.75 13.14 16.20
C GLY A 131 7.41 13.37 14.72
N GLU A 132 8.27 12.95 13.77
CA GLU A 132 8.01 13.12 12.33
C GLU A 132 7.42 11.88 11.66
N GLN A 133 7.58 10.70 12.28
CA GLN A 133 7.13 9.42 11.71
C GLN A 133 5.60 9.35 11.52
N ALA A 134 4.82 10.00 12.39
CA ALA A 134 3.38 10.11 12.21
C ALA A 134 3.02 10.89 10.94
N ARG A 135 3.67 12.03 10.72
CA ARG A 135 3.50 12.81 9.49
C ARG A 135 3.96 12.04 8.27
N ALA A 136 5.11 11.37 8.34
CA ALA A 136 5.64 10.55 7.25
C ALA A 136 4.69 9.40 6.89
N GLY A 137 4.16 8.68 7.89
CA GLY A 137 3.15 7.63 7.69
C GLY A 137 1.87 8.15 7.05
N SER A 138 1.38 9.31 7.50
CA SER A 138 0.22 9.98 6.92
C SER A 138 0.42 10.46 5.49
N VAL A 139 1.60 11.03 5.18
CA VAL A 139 1.98 11.46 3.83
C VAL A 139 2.09 10.25 2.90
N ARG A 140 2.66 9.15 3.38
CA ARG A 140 2.71 7.89 2.65
C ARG A 140 1.31 7.34 2.35
N ALA A 141 0.41 7.36 3.34
CA ALA A 141 -0.98 6.97 3.14
C ALA A 141 -1.69 7.86 2.11
N ALA A 142 -1.51 9.19 2.19
CA ALA A 142 -2.09 10.12 1.23
C ALA A 142 -1.57 9.86 -0.19
N ALA A 143 -0.26 9.64 -0.34
CA ALA A 143 0.37 9.30 -1.61
C ALA A 143 -0.17 8.00 -2.19
N LEU A 144 -0.47 7.00 -1.35
CA LEU A 144 -1.11 5.74 -1.77
C LEU A 144 -2.48 6.02 -2.41
N PHE A 145 -3.32 6.83 -1.78
CA PHE A 145 -4.64 7.18 -2.34
C PHE A 145 -4.54 8.03 -3.61
N THR A 146 -3.66 9.02 -3.63
CA THR A 146 -3.40 9.85 -4.82
C THR A 146 -2.91 8.99 -5.99
N GLY A 147 -1.96 8.10 -5.74
CA GLY A 147 -1.46 7.15 -6.74
C GLY A 147 -2.54 6.15 -7.19
N ALA A 148 -3.43 5.73 -6.30
CA ALA A 148 -4.55 4.85 -6.66
C ALA A 148 -5.49 5.52 -7.67
N VAL A 149 -5.94 6.75 -7.41
CA VAL A 149 -6.77 7.52 -8.35
C VAL A 149 -6.03 7.76 -9.68
N GLY A 150 -4.75 8.12 -9.60
CA GLY A 150 -3.90 8.33 -10.76
C GLY A 150 -3.80 7.09 -11.65
N GLY A 151 -3.44 5.94 -11.06
CA GLY A 151 -3.19 4.71 -11.80
C GLY A 151 -4.45 4.02 -12.30
N SER A 152 -5.50 3.91 -11.48
CA SER A 152 -6.73 3.22 -11.90
C SER A 152 -7.68 4.08 -12.73
N GLY A 153 -7.51 5.41 -12.72
CA GLY A 153 -8.40 6.35 -13.41
C GLY A 153 -7.68 7.21 -14.45
N ILE A 154 -6.80 8.12 -14.01
CA ILE A 154 -6.16 9.11 -14.89
C ILE A 154 -5.36 8.42 -16.01
N MET A 155 -4.56 7.42 -15.68
CA MET A 155 -3.77 6.69 -16.69
C MET A 155 -4.65 5.94 -17.70
N LEU A 156 -5.82 5.44 -17.28
CA LEU A 156 -6.78 4.79 -18.18
C LEU A 156 -7.41 5.81 -19.15
N LEU A 157 -7.76 7.00 -18.67
CA LEU A 157 -8.28 8.09 -19.52
C LEU A 157 -7.22 8.58 -20.52
N LEU A 158 -5.97 8.73 -20.07
CA LEU A 158 -4.87 9.09 -20.97
C LEU A 158 -4.65 8.03 -22.05
N TRP A 159 -4.72 6.74 -21.68
CA TRP A 159 -4.67 5.66 -22.65
C TRP A 159 -5.80 5.75 -23.68
N GLN A 160 -7.04 6.00 -23.24
CA GLN A 160 -8.20 6.07 -24.12
C GLN A 160 -8.11 7.23 -25.14
N HIS A 161 -7.56 8.39 -24.74
CA HIS A 161 -7.49 9.58 -25.60
C HIS A 161 -6.18 9.73 -26.38
N TYR A 162 -5.06 9.29 -25.82
CA TYR A 162 -3.72 9.54 -26.37
C TYR A 162 -2.92 8.24 -26.63
N GLY A 163 -3.50 7.08 -26.37
CA GLY A 163 -2.90 5.78 -26.64
C GLY A 163 -1.91 5.29 -25.58
N TRP A 164 -1.31 4.15 -25.88
CA TRP A 164 -0.45 3.37 -24.97
C TRP A 164 0.86 4.06 -24.55
N ALA A 165 1.46 4.82 -25.47
CA ALA A 165 2.77 5.39 -25.24
C ALA A 165 2.77 6.44 -24.12
N LEU A 166 1.74 7.29 -24.04
CA LEU A 166 1.73 8.43 -23.14
C LEU A 166 1.76 8.04 -21.64
N PRO A 167 0.89 7.14 -21.12
CA PRO A 167 1.00 6.68 -19.74
C PRO A 167 2.38 6.11 -19.41
N CYS A 168 2.94 5.28 -20.29
CA CYS A 168 4.27 4.69 -20.11
C CYS A 168 5.36 5.77 -20.03
N LEU A 169 5.33 6.77 -20.93
CA LEU A 169 6.30 7.87 -20.92
C LEU A 169 6.20 8.75 -19.66
N LEU A 170 4.98 9.04 -19.19
CA LEU A 170 4.79 9.80 -17.95
C LEU A 170 5.35 9.05 -16.74
N MET A 171 5.15 7.73 -16.68
CA MET A 171 5.68 6.88 -15.61
C MET A 171 7.21 6.76 -15.71
N SER A 172 7.76 6.72 -16.92
CA SER A 172 9.22 6.81 -17.15
C SER A 172 9.79 8.13 -16.65
N ALA A 173 9.17 9.26 -17.01
CA ALA A 173 9.58 10.58 -16.55
C ALA A 173 9.50 10.72 -15.02
N ALA A 174 8.43 10.21 -14.40
CA ALA A 174 8.30 10.18 -12.94
C ALA A 174 9.40 9.35 -12.27
N ALA A 175 9.76 8.20 -12.85
CA ALA A 175 10.85 7.35 -12.39
C ALA A 175 12.23 8.04 -12.52
N LEU A 176 12.49 8.76 -13.62
CA LEU A 176 13.71 9.58 -13.78
C LEU A 176 13.80 10.69 -12.73
N LEU A 177 12.69 11.39 -12.49
CA LEU A 177 12.62 12.41 -11.44
C LEU A 177 12.89 11.79 -10.06
N CYS A 178 12.36 10.59 -9.79
CA CYS A 178 12.66 9.88 -8.55
C CYS A 178 14.16 9.52 -8.43
N ALA A 179 14.79 9.03 -9.50
CA ALA A 179 16.22 8.74 -9.51
C ALA A 179 17.06 9.98 -9.18
N LEU A 180 16.67 11.15 -9.72
CA LEU A 180 17.31 12.44 -9.47
C LEU A 180 17.11 12.92 -8.02
N LEU A 181 15.85 13.01 -7.58
CA LEU A 181 15.50 13.48 -6.24
C LEU A 181 16.17 12.64 -5.15
N LEU A 182 16.27 11.32 -5.36
CA LEU A 182 16.92 10.44 -4.40
C LEU A 182 18.41 10.77 -4.21
N ARG A 183 19.12 11.22 -5.26
CA ARG A 183 20.52 11.64 -5.16
C ARG A 183 20.70 12.94 -4.36
N LEU A 184 19.68 13.79 -4.33
CA LEU A 184 19.70 15.06 -3.58
C LEU A 184 19.47 14.87 -2.08
N LEU A 185 18.91 13.72 -1.66
CA LEU A 185 18.67 13.45 -0.25
C LEU A 185 19.97 13.13 0.50
N PRO A 186 20.10 13.51 1.77
CA PRO A 186 21.15 12.98 2.62
C PRO A 186 20.90 11.50 2.91
N GLU A 187 21.96 10.71 3.06
CA GLU A 187 21.88 9.35 3.61
C GLU A 187 22.82 9.28 4.81
N PRO A 188 22.32 9.01 6.02
CA PRO A 188 23.18 8.83 7.19
C PRO A 188 24.08 7.61 6.98
N PRO A 189 25.30 7.59 7.56
CA PRO A 189 26.21 6.47 7.42
C PRO A 189 25.53 5.16 7.85
N ALA A 190 25.64 4.14 7.01
CA ALA A 190 25.06 2.83 7.30
C ALA A 190 25.86 2.16 8.43
N GLY A 191 25.15 1.62 9.43
CA GLY A 191 25.75 0.72 10.41
C GLY A 191 26.34 -0.54 9.77
N GLU A 192 27.16 -1.26 10.53
CA GLU A 192 27.65 -2.57 10.11
C GLU A 192 26.51 -3.59 10.19
N TYR A 193 26.11 -4.16 9.05
CA TYR A 193 25.12 -5.24 9.02
C TYR A 193 25.72 -6.53 9.60
N ARG A 194 25.07 -7.12 10.62
CA ARG A 194 25.46 -8.45 11.15
C ARG A 194 24.39 -9.49 10.83
N ARG A 195 24.77 -10.54 10.09
CA ARG A 195 23.85 -11.58 9.57
C ARG A 195 23.03 -12.30 10.64
N SER A 196 23.53 -12.40 11.87
CA SER A 196 22.82 -12.95 13.04
C SER A 196 21.62 -12.11 13.50
N GLU A 197 21.47 -10.88 13.02
CA GLU A 197 20.46 -9.92 13.49
C GLU A 197 19.13 -10.00 12.75
N MET A 198 18.99 -10.80 11.69
CA MET A 198 17.67 -11.02 11.06
C MET A 198 16.68 -11.64 12.05
N LEU A 199 17.12 -12.63 12.83
CA LEU A 199 16.33 -13.19 13.93
C LEU A 199 16.14 -12.19 15.08
N GLY A 200 17.04 -11.21 15.18
CA GLY A 200 16.92 -10.09 16.10
C GLY A 200 15.65 -9.27 15.85
N PHE A 201 15.15 -9.20 14.60
CA PHE A 201 13.91 -8.49 14.30
C PHE A 201 12.77 -9.07 15.13
N PHE A 202 12.60 -10.40 15.16
CA PHE A 202 11.54 -11.11 15.88
C PHE A 202 11.71 -11.15 17.40
N ARG A 203 12.89 -10.79 17.90
CA ARG A 203 13.23 -10.79 19.33
C ARG A 203 13.18 -9.39 19.95
N GLN A 204 12.87 -8.35 19.18
CA GLN A 204 12.87 -6.98 19.69
C GLN A 204 11.74 -6.74 20.72
N PRO A 205 11.96 -5.85 21.71
CA PRO A 205 10.92 -5.44 22.66
C PRO A 205 9.68 -4.91 21.95
N GLY A 206 8.48 -5.25 22.44
CA GLY A 206 7.21 -4.87 21.79
C GLY A 206 6.85 -5.67 20.54
N GLY A 207 7.82 -6.37 19.93
CA GLY A 207 7.66 -7.09 18.68
C GLY A 207 6.55 -8.13 18.68
N LYS A 208 6.46 -8.95 19.74
CA LYS A 208 5.41 -9.97 19.90
C LYS A 208 4.00 -9.38 19.84
N GLY A 209 3.82 -8.15 20.35
CA GLY A 209 2.54 -7.43 20.23
C GLY A 209 2.32 -6.90 18.81
N TRP A 210 3.37 -6.38 18.19
CA TRP A 210 3.31 -5.72 16.88
C TRP A 210 3.16 -6.67 15.68
N TYR A 211 3.90 -7.79 15.58
CA TYR A 211 3.89 -8.58 14.33
C TYR A 211 2.51 -9.11 13.94
N PRO A 212 1.69 -9.65 14.87
CA PRO A 212 0.33 -10.05 14.52
C PRO A 212 -0.52 -8.86 14.03
N LEU A 213 -0.34 -7.67 14.60
CA LEU A 213 -1.03 -6.45 14.15
C LEU A 213 -0.55 -6.02 12.76
N CYS A 214 0.75 -6.07 12.50
CA CYS A 214 1.31 -5.81 11.17
C CYS A 214 0.70 -6.74 10.10
N VAL A 215 0.40 -8.00 10.44
CA VAL A 215 -0.24 -8.95 9.52
C VAL A 215 -1.76 -8.72 9.41
N LEU A 216 -2.44 -8.52 10.54
CA LEU A 216 -3.90 -8.67 10.64
C LEU A 216 -4.70 -7.36 10.76
N ALA A 217 -4.05 -6.22 11.02
CA ALA A 217 -4.76 -4.96 11.22
C ALA A 217 -5.54 -4.47 9.98
N PHE A 218 -4.98 -4.66 8.79
CA PHE A 218 -5.53 -4.11 7.55
C PHE A 218 -6.30 -5.06 6.62
N PRO A 219 -5.94 -6.35 6.45
CA PRO A 219 -6.45 -7.16 5.34
C PRO A 219 -7.96 -7.40 5.37
N PHE A 220 -8.59 -7.43 6.56
CA PHE A 220 -10.04 -7.59 6.68
C PHE A 220 -10.80 -6.35 6.19
N LEU A 221 -10.38 -5.16 6.63
CA LEU A 221 -10.90 -3.87 6.16
C LEU A 221 -10.65 -3.67 4.67
N GLY A 222 -9.43 -3.99 4.21
CA GLY A 222 -9.07 -3.93 2.79
C GLY A 222 -9.91 -4.86 1.92
N SER A 223 -10.24 -6.06 2.41
CA SER A 223 -11.12 -6.97 1.69
C SER A 223 -12.57 -6.45 1.61
N GLY A 224 -13.10 -5.92 2.72
CA GLY A 224 -14.41 -5.27 2.71
C GLY A 224 -14.49 -4.13 1.69
N TRP A 225 -13.42 -3.33 1.55
CA TRP A 225 -13.33 -2.27 0.54
C TRP A 225 -13.25 -2.81 -0.89
N LEU A 226 -12.53 -3.91 -1.11
CA LEU A 226 -12.41 -4.54 -2.43
C LEU A 226 -13.78 -5.03 -2.93
N TRP A 227 -14.54 -5.72 -2.08
CA TRP A 227 -15.86 -6.26 -2.40
C TRP A 227 -17.00 -5.24 -2.34
N LEU A 228 -16.77 -4.07 -1.74
CA LEU A 228 -17.77 -3.00 -1.66
C LEU A 228 -18.31 -2.60 -3.03
N LYS A 229 -17.44 -2.47 -4.05
CA LYS A 229 -17.88 -2.03 -5.39
C LYS A 229 -18.88 -3.02 -6.02
N PRO A 230 -18.58 -4.34 -6.14
CA PRO A 230 -19.57 -5.34 -6.56
C PRO A 230 -20.87 -5.27 -5.75
N LEU A 231 -20.77 -5.23 -4.41
CA LEU A 231 -21.95 -5.24 -3.54
C LEU A 231 -22.88 -4.04 -3.75
N LEU A 232 -22.33 -2.86 -4.05
CA LEU A 232 -23.14 -1.67 -4.37
C LEU A 232 -23.79 -1.78 -5.75
N LEU A 233 -23.10 -2.36 -6.74
CA LEU A 233 -23.67 -2.60 -8.05
C LEU A 233 -24.82 -3.63 -7.98
N ASP A 234 -24.63 -4.70 -7.20
CA ASP A 234 -25.66 -5.72 -6.96
C ASP A 234 -26.86 -5.16 -6.20
N ALA A 235 -26.65 -4.13 -5.36
CA ALA A 235 -27.71 -3.37 -4.70
C ALA A 235 -28.44 -2.39 -5.65
N GLY A 236 -28.07 -2.34 -6.94
CA GLY A 236 -28.72 -1.54 -7.97
C GLY A 236 -28.21 -0.10 -8.11
N LEU A 237 -27.07 0.25 -7.49
CA LEU A 237 -26.52 1.59 -7.64
C LEU A 237 -25.93 1.78 -9.06
N PRO A 238 -26.12 2.96 -9.67
CA PRO A 238 -25.51 3.29 -10.95
C PRO A 238 -23.98 3.17 -10.91
N MET A 239 -23.40 2.52 -11.92
CA MET A 239 -21.95 2.29 -11.99
C MET A 239 -21.13 3.59 -11.89
N GLN A 240 -21.55 4.64 -12.58
CA GLN A 240 -20.87 5.94 -12.53
C GLN A 240 -20.86 6.53 -11.11
N GLN A 241 -21.95 6.37 -10.36
CA GLN A 241 -22.03 6.82 -8.97
C GLN A 241 -21.07 6.04 -8.07
N VAL A 242 -21.00 4.72 -8.22
CA VAL A 242 -20.07 3.87 -7.46
C VAL A 242 -18.61 4.23 -7.76
N ILE A 243 -18.26 4.45 -9.04
CA ILE A 243 -16.91 4.85 -9.44
C ILE A 243 -16.54 6.21 -8.84
N MET A 244 -17.42 7.21 -8.95
CA MET A 244 -17.14 8.56 -8.45
C MET A 244 -17.10 8.61 -6.93
N TRP A 245 -18.03 7.96 -6.24
CA TRP A 245 -18.15 8.03 -4.79
C TRP A 245 -17.14 7.14 -4.08
N VAL A 246 -17.09 5.85 -4.43
CA VAL A 246 -16.20 4.88 -3.75
C VAL A 246 -14.80 4.94 -4.34
N GLY A 247 -14.66 5.09 -5.65
CA GLY A 247 -13.36 5.17 -6.30
C GLY A 247 -12.64 6.49 -5.99
N VAL A 248 -13.12 7.59 -6.57
CA VAL A 248 -12.48 8.91 -6.43
C VAL A 248 -12.74 9.50 -5.05
N GLY A 249 -14.01 9.60 -4.64
CA GLY A 249 -14.42 10.15 -3.36
C GLY A 249 -13.78 9.42 -2.19
N GLY A 250 -13.85 8.09 -2.16
CA GLY A 250 -13.21 7.26 -1.14
C GLY A 250 -11.70 7.47 -1.03
N SER A 251 -11.01 7.63 -2.16
CA SER A 251 -9.57 7.91 -2.16
C SER A 251 -9.26 9.32 -1.63
N VAL A 252 -10.05 10.33 -2.04
CA VAL A 252 -9.92 11.71 -1.53
C VAL A 252 -10.19 11.74 -0.03
N THR A 253 -11.26 11.11 0.44
CA THR A 253 -11.58 10.98 1.86
C THR A 253 -10.46 10.30 2.62
N GLY A 254 -9.96 9.16 2.13
CA GLY A 254 -8.83 8.44 2.74
C GLY A 254 -7.58 9.29 2.87
N ALA A 255 -7.22 10.04 1.82
CA ALA A 255 -6.07 10.95 1.82
C ALA A 255 -6.24 12.12 2.81
N LEU A 256 -7.43 12.75 2.83
CA LEU A 256 -7.71 13.84 3.74
C LEU A 256 -7.67 13.37 5.20
N VAL A 257 -8.32 12.25 5.50
CA VAL A 257 -8.34 11.69 6.86
C VAL A 257 -6.94 11.26 7.30
N SER A 258 -6.13 10.68 6.41
CA SER A 258 -4.75 10.31 6.74
C SER A 258 -3.91 11.54 7.09
N LEU A 259 -4.04 12.64 6.35
CA LEU A 259 -3.31 13.89 6.60
C LEU A 259 -3.82 14.64 7.83
N ILE A 260 -5.13 14.71 8.04
CA ILE A 260 -5.73 15.37 9.22
C ILE A 260 -5.36 14.59 10.48
N GLY A 261 -5.45 13.26 10.45
CA GLY A 261 -5.07 12.38 11.55
C GLY A 261 -3.62 12.53 11.99
N ALA A 262 -2.73 12.95 11.08
CA ALA A 262 -1.31 13.21 11.36
C ALA A 262 -1.08 14.28 12.44
N ARG A 263 -2.04 15.21 12.63
CA ARG A 263 -1.92 16.31 13.59
C ARG A 263 -2.00 15.83 15.03
N TRP A 264 -2.80 14.79 15.26
CA TRP A 264 -3.01 14.23 16.59
C TRP A 264 -2.18 12.99 16.82
N LEU A 265 -1.72 12.31 15.76
CA LEU A 265 -0.94 11.09 15.91
C LEU A 265 0.54 11.39 16.24
N ASN A 266 1.06 10.72 17.25
CA ASN A 266 2.49 10.71 17.60
C ASN A 266 2.87 9.37 18.25
N ARG A 267 4.16 9.15 18.57
CA ARG A 267 4.61 7.90 19.21
C ARG A 267 3.94 7.63 20.55
N GLY A 268 3.70 8.68 21.34
CA GLY A 268 3.11 8.58 22.67
C GLY A 268 1.67 8.05 22.68
N ASN A 269 0.90 8.34 21.63
CA ASN A 269 -0.49 7.90 21.54
C ASN A 269 -0.78 6.86 20.46
N ALA A 270 0.16 6.51 19.58
CA ALA A 270 -0.07 5.52 18.52
C ALA A 270 -0.56 4.15 19.04
N SER A 271 -0.03 3.71 20.18
CA SER A 271 -0.44 2.45 20.82
C SER A 271 -1.87 2.48 21.36
N THR A 272 -2.40 3.66 21.71
CA THR A 272 -3.78 3.86 22.19
C THR A 272 -4.74 4.22 21.07
N ALA A 273 -4.25 4.88 20.01
CA ALA A 273 -5.01 5.20 18.81
C ALA A 273 -5.30 3.96 17.95
N LEU A 274 -4.39 2.96 17.92
CA LEU A 274 -4.53 1.78 17.08
C LEU A 274 -5.81 0.96 17.36
N PRO A 275 -6.11 0.59 18.62
CA PRO A 275 -7.37 -0.08 18.94
C PRO A 275 -8.60 0.75 18.55
N GLY A 276 -8.55 2.08 18.70
CA GLY A 276 -9.64 2.98 18.35
C GLY A 276 -9.93 2.99 16.85
N TRP A 277 -8.89 3.08 16.01
CA TRP A 277 -9.05 3.01 14.55
C TRP A 277 -9.52 1.62 14.09
N LEU A 278 -9.06 0.55 14.73
CA LEU A 278 -9.52 -0.81 14.43
C LEU A 278 -10.97 -1.04 14.87
N LEU A 279 -11.38 -0.48 16.01
CA LEU A 279 -12.77 -0.50 16.47
C LEU A 279 -13.66 0.26 15.48
N PHE A 280 -13.26 1.46 15.07
CA PHE A 280 -13.97 2.23 14.06
C PHE A 280 -14.08 1.48 12.72
N ALA A 281 -13.01 0.84 12.27
CA ALA A 281 -13.00 -0.03 11.10
C ALA A 281 -13.99 -1.20 11.24
N GLY A 282 -13.96 -1.92 12.37
CA GLY A 282 -14.87 -3.03 12.65
C GLY A 282 -16.34 -2.59 12.69
N ILE A 283 -16.65 -1.47 13.33
CA ILE A 283 -18.00 -0.89 13.35
C ILE A 283 -18.44 -0.50 11.93
N SER A 284 -17.57 0.13 11.13
CA SER A 284 -17.91 0.52 9.76
C SER A 284 -18.23 -0.70 8.88
N LEU A 285 -17.52 -1.82 9.05
CA LEU A 285 -17.81 -3.09 8.39
C LEU A 285 -19.12 -3.71 8.88
N LEU A 286 -19.41 -3.68 10.19
CA LEU A 286 -20.69 -4.16 10.74
C LEU A 286 -21.86 -3.34 10.19
N LEU A 287 -21.72 -2.01 10.11
CA LEU A 287 -22.73 -1.14 9.53
C LEU A 287 -22.96 -1.47 8.06
N LEU A 288 -21.89 -1.75 7.30
CA LEU A 288 -22.03 -2.17 5.90
C LEU A 288 -22.71 -3.56 5.81
N ALA A 289 -22.33 -4.50 6.67
CA ALA A 289 -22.95 -5.83 6.71
C ALA A 289 -24.45 -5.75 6.99
N ALA A 290 -24.84 -4.95 7.98
CA ALA A 290 -26.25 -4.65 8.27
C ALA A 290 -26.91 -3.92 7.09
N GLY A 291 -26.22 -2.96 6.48
CA GLY A 291 -26.71 -2.21 5.33
C GLY A 291 -27.06 -3.09 4.13
N VAL A 292 -26.17 -4.01 3.78
CA VAL A 292 -26.38 -4.99 2.70
C VAL A 292 -27.47 -5.99 3.07
N SER A 293 -27.46 -6.52 4.30
CA SER A 293 -28.42 -7.54 4.73
C SER A 293 -29.85 -7.02 4.86
N LEU A 294 -30.00 -5.78 5.35
CA LEU A 294 -31.29 -5.09 5.52
C LEU A 294 -31.72 -4.32 4.27
N LYS A 295 -30.93 -4.37 3.18
CA LYS A 295 -31.19 -3.66 1.92
C LYS A 295 -31.48 -2.17 2.14
N LEU A 296 -30.62 -1.50 2.90
CA LEU A 296 -30.75 -0.06 3.16
C LEU A 296 -30.66 0.76 1.87
N SER A 297 -31.15 2.00 1.93
CA SER A 297 -31.13 2.92 0.79
C SER A 297 -29.71 3.19 0.28
N ALA A 298 -29.59 3.48 -1.02
CA ALA A 298 -28.31 3.81 -1.66
C ALA A 298 -27.57 4.95 -0.92
N ALA A 299 -28.28 5.97 -0.47
CA ALA A 299 -27.69 7.08 0.28
C ALA A 299 -27.01 6.63 1.58
N LEU A 300 -27.63 5.70 2.33
CA LEU A 300 -27.05 5.14 3.55
C LEU A 300 -25.82 4.26 3.25
N LEU A 301 -25.90 3.42 2.21
CA LEU A 301 -24.76 2.60 1.79
C LEU A 301 -23.56 3.45 1.36
N LEU A 302 -23.81 4.55 0.64
CA LEU A 302 -22.77 5.52 0.27
C LEU A 302 -22.20 6.25 1.50
N ALA A 303 -23.04 6.65 2.46
CA ALA A 303 -22.56 7.25 3.71
C ALA A 303 -21.67 6.28 4.51
N ILE A 304 -22.07 5.01 4.63
CA ILE A 304 -21.28 3.96 5.27
C ILE A 304 -19.97 3.72 4.52
N SER A 305 -19.98 3.75 3.18
CA SER A 305 -18.76 3.65 2.39
C SER A 305 -17.77 4.77 2.70
N THR A 306 -18.25 5.99 2.92
CA THR A 306 -17.41 7.12 3.33
C THR A 306 -16.79 6.88 4.71
N LEU A 307 -17.54 6.30 5.66
CA LEU A 307 -16.99 5.93 6.97
C LEU A 307 -15.87 4.89 6.85
N MET A 308 -16.04 3.89 5.99
CA MET A 308 -14.99 2.92 5.69
C MET A 308 -13.76 3.59 5.08
N ALA A 309 -13.94 4.54 4.15
CA ALA A 309 -12.84 5.31 3.57
C ALA A 309 -12.06 6.08 4.65
N CYS A 310 -12.76 6.70 5.60
CA CYS A 310 -12.15 7.34 6.76
C CYS A 310 -11.32 6.34 7.59
N ALA A 311 -11.88 5.16 7.88
CA ALA A 311 -11.20 4.12 8.65
C ALA A 311 -9.92 3.65 7.95
N ILE A 312 -9.99 3.42 6.63
CA ILE A 312 -8.84 3.02 5.81
C ILE A 312 -7.77 4.10 5.81
N GLY A 313 -8.15 5.38 5.67
CA GLY A 313 -7.22 6.52 5.71
C GLY A 313 -6.45 6.63 7.03
N GLY A 314 -7.17 6.64 8.15
CA GLY A 314 -6.57 6.75 9.48
C GLY A 314 -5.72 5.54 9.85
N LEU A 315 -6.22 4.32 9.58
CA LEU A 315 -5.49 3.09 9.88
C LEU A 315 -4.24 2.94 9.02
N SER A 316 -4.27 3.33 7.74
CA SER A 316 -3.10 3.29 6.85
C SER A 316 -1.98 4.19 7.35
N ALA A 317 -2.31 5.44 7.74
CA ALA A 317 -1.33 6.38 8.31
C ALA A 317 -0.62 5.79 9.54
N LEU A 318 -1.41 5.18 10.43
CA LEU A 318 -0.93 4.58 11.65
C LEU A 318 -0.06 3.34 11.39
N MET A 319 -0.46 2.48 10.45
CA MET A 319 0.32 1.32 10.05
C MET A 319 1.67 1.70 9.47
N PHE A 320 1.72 2.68 8.56
CA PHE A 320 3.00 3.13 8.01
C PHE A 320 3.89 3.78 9.07
N MET A 321 3.33 4.56 9.99
CA MET A 321 4.08 5.13 11.12
C MET A 321 4.66 4.04 12.03
N LEU A 322 3.84 3.05 12.42
CA LEU A 322 4.30 1.95 13.28
C LEU A 322 5.32 1.05 12.59
N MET A 323 5.20 0.82 11.28
CA MET A 323 6.22 0.09 10.51
C MET A 323 7.59 0.78 10.59
N MET A 324 7.62 2.12 10.53
CA MET A 324 8.85 2.88 10.71
C MET A 324 9.38 2.78 12.14
N ALA A 325 8.49 2.91 13.13
CA ALA A 325 8.85 2.87 14.55
C ALA A 325 9.41 1.52 15.01
N PHE A 326 8.96 0.42 14.39
CA PHE A 326 9.42 -0.95 14.67
C PHE A 326 10.57 -1.42 13.78
N SER A 327 11.17 -0.53 12.98
CA SER A 327 12.37 -0.82 12.20
C SER A 327 13.63 -0.38 12.94
N ARG A 328 14.62 -1.26 13.04
CA ARG A 328 15.89 -1.00 13.73
C ARG A 328 16.83 -0.19 12.84
N GLU A 329 17.63 0.68 13.45
CA GLU A 329 18.54 1.59 12.72
C GLU A 329 19.60 0.86 11.90
N GLU A 330 20.07 -0.28 12.40
CA GLU A 330 21.14 -1.09 11.79
C GLU A 330 20.65 -1.94 10.61
N ASN A 331 19.34 -2.16 10.48
CA ASN A 331 18.74 -3.14 9.57
C ASN A 331 17.46 -2.62 8.88
N ARG A 332 17.42 -1.32 8.53
CA ARG A 332 16.18 -0.61 8.13
C ARG A 332 15.50 -1.23 6.91
N ALA A 333 16.25 -1.60 5.87
CA ALA A 333 15.68 -2.19 4.66
C ALA A 333 15.15 -3.61 4.93
N VAL A 334 15.88 -4.43 5.70
CA VAL A 334 15.43 -5.79 6.05
C VAL A 334 14.19 -5.76 6.93
N ASP A 335 14.19 -4.96 8.00
CA ASP A 335 13.06 -4.88 8.92
C ASP A 335 11.80 -4.35 8.23
N TYR A 336 11.96 -3.34 7.36
CA TYR A 336 10.88 -2.88 6.50
C TYR A 336 10.43 -3.98 5.52
N GLY A 337 11.37 -4.67 4.88
CA GLY A 337 11.11 -5.76 3.95
C GLY A 337 10.30 -6.90 4.56
N ILE A 338 10.63 -7.32 5.79
CA ILE A 338 9.86 -8.32 6.56
C ILE A 338 8.42 -7.84 6.75
N GLN A 339 8.25 -6.63 7.29
CA GLN A 339 6.94 -6.08 7.60
C GLN A 339 6.08 -5.88 6.35
N ALA A 340 6.65 -5.32 5.28
CA ALA A 340 5.97 -5.08 4.02
C ALA A 340 5.59 -6.38 3.31
N SER A 341 6.45 -7.40 3.34
CA SER A 341 6.17 -8.74 2.83
C SER A 341 4.99 -9.38 3.54
N LEU A 342 5.02 -9.39 4.88
CA LEU A 342 3.96 -9.97 5.71
C LEU A 342 2.63 -9.24 5.53
N PHE A 343 2.66 -7.89 5.52
CA PHE A 343 1.50 -7.04 5.27
C PHE A 343 0.90 -7.26 3.87
N THR A 344 1.73 -7.49 2.85
CA THR A 344 1.25 -7.72 1.48
C THR A 344 0.66 -9.12 1.33
N LEU A 345 1.31 -10.14 1.91
CA LEU A 345 0.82 -11.52 1.88
C LEU A 345 -0.59 -11.63 2.45
N SER A 346 -0.83 -11.02 3.62
CA SER A 346 -2.16 -11.06 4.23
C SER A 346 -3.21 -10.32 3.40
N ARG A 347 -2.84 -9.17 2.79
CA ARG A 347 -3.72 -8.41 1.89
C ARG A 347 -4.09 -9.14 0.60
N LEU A 348 -3.26 -10.04 0.10
CA LEU A 348 -3.59 -10.87 -1.06
C LEU A 348 -4.41 -12.10 -0.67
N SER A 349 -4.18 -12.65 0.54
CA SER A 349 -4.81 -13.90 0.98
C SER A 349 -6.27 -13.70 1.42
N VAL A 350 -6.56 -12.67 2.22
CA VAL A 350 -7.91 -12.48 2.82
C VAL A 350 -9.00 -12.25 1.76
N PRO A 351 -8.80 -11.47 0.68
CA PRO A 351 -9.80 -11.33 -0.39
C PRO A 351 -10.18 -12.65 -1.06
N LEU A 352 -9.25 -13.61 -1.19
CA LEU A 352 -9.54 -14.93 -1.74
C LEU A 352 -10.53 -15.68 -0.84
N PHE A 353 -10.25 -15.75 0.47
CA PHE A 353 -11.13 -16.43 1.43
C PHE A 353 -12.48 -15.73 1.59
N SER A 354 -12.51 -14.40 1.58
CA SER A 354 -13.77 -13.67 1.68
C SER A 354 -14.60 -13.80 0.40
N GLY A 355 -13.98 -13.92 -0.78
CA GLY A 355 -14.69 -14.24 -2.02
C GLY A 355 -15.42 -15.59 -1.93
N LEU A 356 -14.76 -16.62 -1.37
CA LEU A 356 -15.42 -17.92 -1.13
C LEU A 356 -16.61 -17.80 -0.16
N LEU A 357 -16.52 -16.94 0.86
CA LEU A 357 -17.64 -16.66 1.76
C LEU A 357 -18.76 -15.89 1.05
N LEU A 358 -18.42 -14.93 0.19
CA LEU A 358 -19.36 -14.17 -0.62
C LEU A 358 -20.18 -15.09 -1.51
N ASP A 359 -19.53 -15.99 -2.24
CA ASP A 359 -20.20 -16.91 -3.18
C ASP A 359 -21.11 -17.92 -2.47
N ARG A 360 -20.68 -18.41 -1.29
CA ARG A 360 -21.42 -19.46 -0.56
C ARG A 360 -22.51 -18.94 0.36
N PHE A 361 -22.30 -17.78 0.98
CA PHE A 361 -23.14 -17.28 2.08
C PHE A 361 -23.64 -15.84 1.86
N GLY A 362 -23.22 -15.18 0.78
CA GLY A 362 -23.61 -13.81 0.44
C GLY A 362 -22.83 -12.72 1.17
N GLY A 363 -23.03 -11.48 0.72
CA GLY A 363 -22.28 -10.31 1.17
C GLY A 363 -22.44 -9.99 2.66
N GLY A 364 -23.63 -10.19 3.22
CA GLY A 364 -23.90 -9.93 4.64
C GLY A 364 -23.06 -10.80 5.58
N VAL A 365 -23.01 -12.11 5.34
CA VAL A 365 -22.22 -13.06 6.15
C VAL A 365 -20.72 -12.80 5.97
N MET A 366 -20.28 -12.59 4.72
CA MET A 366 -18.88 -12.25 4.44
C MET A 366 -18.45 -11.00 5.21
N LEU A 367 -19.20 -9.89 5.10
CA LEU A 367 -18.85 -8.62 5.76
C LEU A 367 -18.90 -8.74 7.28
N THR A 368 -19.89 -9.45 7.84
CA THR A 368 -19.98 -9.69 9.29
C THR A 368 -18.75 -10.45 9.78
N THR A 369 -18.30 -11.47 9.04
CA THR A 369 -17.10 -12.24 9.38
C THR A 369 -15.86 -11.35 9.37
N LEU A 370 -15.67 -10.53 8.34
CA LEU A 370 -14.57 -9.56 8.26
C LEU A 370 -14.61 -8.55 9.41
N ALA A 371 -15.80 -8.10 9.79
CA ALA A 371 -16.01 -7.16 10.88
C ALA A 371 -15.63 -7.77 12.24
N LEU A 372 -16.10 -8.99 12.53
CA LEU A 372 -15.77 -9.72 13.75
C LEU A 372 -14.26 -9.98 13.86
N CYS A 373 -13.60 -10.37 12.76
CA CYS A 373 -12.15 -10.51 12.71
C CYS A 373 -11.45 -9.17 13.01
N THR A 374 -11.91 -8.07 12.43
CA THR A 374 -11.36 -6.72 12.68
C THR A 374 -11.52 -6.31 14.14
N LEU A 375 -12.67 -6.59 14.76
CA LEU A 375 -12.95 -6.32 16.17
C LEU A 375 -12.09 -7.19 17.11
N ALA A 376 -11.86 -8.45 16.75
CA ALA A 376 -10.94 -9.32 17.49
C ALA A 376 -9.50 -8.76 17.44
N VAL A 377 -9.07 -8.24 16.29
CA VAL A 377 -7.78 -7.56 16.16
C VAL A 377 -7.75 -6.25 16.95
N ALA A 378 -8.86 -5.50 17.01
CA ALA A 378 -8.98 -4.31 17.86
C ALA A 378 -8.80 -4.65 19.35
N LEU A 379 -9.44 -5.74 19.82
CA LEU A 379 -9.26 -6.24 21.18
C LEU A 379 -7.82 -6.67 21.43
N TYR A 380 -7.20 -7.40 20.50
CA TYR A 380 -5.79 -7.78 20.61
C TYR A 380 -4.87 -6.55 20.70
N ALA A 381 -5.11 -5.54 19.85
CA ALA A 381 -4.37 -4.28 19.90
C ALA A 381 -4.54 -3.59 21.24
N TRP A 382 -5.75 -3.59 21.80
CA TRP A 382 -6.03 -3.02 23.11
C TRP A 382 -5.23 -3.72 24.21
N LEU A 383 -5.21 -5.06 24.22
CA LEU A 383 -4.46 -5.85 25.19
C LEU A 383 -2.94 -5.61 25.07
N GLN A 384 -2.42 -5.44 23.85
CA GLN A 384 -1.00 -5.23 23.59
C GLN A 384 -0.53 -3.77 23.67
N ARG A 385 -1.43 -2.80 23.92
CA ARG A 385 -1.12 -1.36 23.89
C ARG A 385 0.04 -0.97 24.79
N ARG A 386 0.16 -1.58 25.97
CA ARG A 386 1.26 -1.30 26.93
C ARG A 386 2.60 -1.84 26.42
N THR A 387 2.60 -3.05 25.86
CA THR A 387 3.79 -3.67 25.27
C THR A 387 4.32 -2.86 24.09
N ILE A 388 3.41 -2.35 23.25
CA ILE A 388 3.73 -1.49 22.11
C ILE A 388 4.24 -0.13 22.61
N ALA A 389 3.55 0.49 23.57
CA ALA A 389 3.95 1.78 24.14
C ALA A 389 5.37 1.74 24.72
N ALA A 390 5.72 0.67 25.44
CA ALA A 390 7.06 0.51 26.02
C ALA A 390 8.16 0.60 24.95
N ARG A 391 7.95 -0.01 23.77
CA ARG A 391 8.89 0.10 22.65
C ARG A 391 8.92 1.50 22.03
N LEU A 392 7.76 2.13 21.88
CA LEU A 392 7.65 3.45 21.23
C LEU A 392 8.28 4.59 22.05
N VAL A 393 8.39 4.43 23.37
CA VAL A 393 8.94 5.43 24.31
C VAL A 393 10.43 5.21 24.60
N GLN A 394 10.94 3.98 24.44
CA GLN A 394 12.34 3.62 24.74
C GLN A 394 13.33 3.81 23.57
N SER A 395 12.83 4.10 22.36
CA SER A 395 13.62 4.53 21.20
C SER A 395 13.62 6.04 21.13
#